data_AF-A0A950SPI6-F1
#
_entry.id   AF-A0A950SPI6-F1
#
_cell.length_a   1.000
_cell.length_b   1.000
_cell.length_c   1.000
_cell.angle_alpha   90.00
_cell.angle_beta   90.00
_cell.angle_gamma   90.00
#
_symmetry.space_group_name_H-M   'P 1'
#
loop_
_entity.id
_entity.type
_entity.pdbx_description
1 polymer ?
#
loop_
_entity_poly.entity_id
_entity_poly.type
_entity_poly.pdbx_seq_one_letter_code
_entity_poly.pdbx_strand_id
1 'polypeptide(L)'
;MPESTDVPKLEDALRKAGSPHATRRRLLECAAVGAAAVAAGGALEPAGAALAKGGHSSISAFGTVAVTTEALTVTLLTEVLRRANRNSVPAGDLAVFEGAFAAEVDHFRFTRKYWNPTTTKFWIPDAFFGGSGNTLDLTALGKALVAGETLFVNLYLIGVTAFAQAGNGQFARFSAEIAGVESEHRVLAETLIGATPPNNVGFEAFSIQRPQGIETALEGAGVGFGKQGNAAGAFYQLPHPIMAPPIKINSNKPK
;
A
#
# COMPACT_ATOMS: atom_id res chain seq x y z
N MET A 1 33.96 4.84 16.49
CA MET A 1 33.56 3.90 15.41
C MET A 1 32.98 2.67 16.08
N PRO A 2 31.75 2.27 15.73
CA PRO A 2 31.53 1.58 14.46
C PRO A 2 30.34 2.13 13.63
N GLU A 3 30.51 2.09 12.31
CA GLU A 3 29.45 2.16 11.29
C GLU A 3 28.81 0.76 11.12
N SER A 4 27.51 0.72 10.91
CA SER A 4 26.76 -0.46 10.45
C SER A 4 25.82 0.02 9.34
N THR A 5 26.20 -0.26 8.09
CA THR A 5 25.49 0.15 6.87
C THR A 5 24.96 -1.09 6.14
N ASP A 6 23.67 -1.38 6.29
CA ASP A 6 22.95 -2.33 5.44
C ASP A 6 22.02 -1.65 4.39
N VAL A 7 22.14 -0.33 4.23
CA VAL A 7 21.52 0.45 3.15
C VAL A 7 22.06 0.10 1.73
N PRO A 8 23.35 -0.26 1.51
CA PRO A 8 23.91 -0.40 0.16
C PRO A 8 23.33 -1.54 -0.70
N LYS A 9 22.70 -2.55 -0.09
CA LYS A 9 22.14 -3.70 -0.83
C LYS A 9 20.84 -3.38 -1.56
N LEU A 10 20.10 -2.36 -1.08
CA LEU A 10 18.86 -1.89 -1.69
C LEU A 10 19.16 -0.93 -2.85
N GLU A 11 20.19 -0.10 -2.72
CA GLU A 11 20.66 0.85 -3.74
C GLU A 11 21.29 0.15 -4.96
N ASP A 12 22.01 -0.96 -4.73
CA ASP A 12 22.64 -1.74 -5.79
C ASP A 12 21.65 -2.54 -6.66
N ALA A 13 20.51 -2.94 -6.07
CA ALA A 13 19.42 -3.57 -6.79
C ALA A 13 18.71 -2.58 -7.75
N LEU A 14 18.67 -1.29 -7.37
CA LEU A 14 18.08 -0.21 -8.16
C LEU A 14 18.96 0.21 -9.34
N ARG A 15 20.30 0.19 -9.18
CA ARG A 15 21.26 0.64 -10.20
C ARG A 15 21.40 -0.29 -11.41
N LYS A 16 21.21 -1.60 -11.24
CA LYS A 16 21.38 -2.60 -12.33
C LYS A 16 20.19 -2.67 -13.30
N ALA A 17 19.08 -1.97 -13.02
CA ALA A 17 17.79 -2.17 -13.68
C ALA A 17 17.46 -1.22 -14.86
N GLY A 18 18.37 -0.37 -15.35
CA GLY A 18 18.17 0.21 -16.70
C GLY A 18 19.01 1.43 -17.12
N SER A 19 19.41 1.47 -18.40
CA SER A 19 19.70 2.65 -19.26
C SER A 19 20.18 2.19 -20.66
N PRO A 20 20.02 2.95 -21.77
CA PRO A 20 20.57 4.32 -22.02
C PRO A 20 19.59 5.33 -22.70
N HIS A 21 19.89 6.60 -23.04
CA HIS A 21 20.66 7.75 -22.53
C HIS A 21 20.50 8.87 -23.61
N ALA A 22 19.65 9.89 -23.45
CA ALA A 22 19.80 11.21 -24.15
C ALA A 22 18.66 12.20 -23.83
N THR A 23 17.40 11.77 -23.81
CA THR A 23 16.27 12.72 -23.65
C THR A 23 15.81 12.90 -22.19
N ARG A 24 16.24 11.99 -21.29
CA ARG A 24 15.83 11.92 -19.87
C ARG A 24 16.54 12.91 -18.95
N ARG A 25 17.74 13.38 -19.29
CA ARG A 25 18.57 14.21 -18.39
C ARG A 25 17.96 15.59 -18.11
N ARG A 26 17.14 16.12 -19.03
CA ARG A 26 16.54 17.46 -18.92
C ARG A 26 15.19 17.50 -18.19
N LEU A 27 14.53 16.35 -18.02
CA LEU A 27 13.31 16.21 -17.19
C LEU A 27 13.64 15.75 -15.77
N LEU A 28 14.81 15.13 -15.55
CA LEU A 28 15.23 14.56 -14.25
C LEU A 28 15.90 15.55 -13.30
N GLU A 29 16.22 16.78 -13.72
CA GLU A 29 16.71 17.82 -12.80
C GLU A 29 15.56 18.53 -12.04
N CYS A 30 14.30 18.40 -12.49
CA CYS A 30 13.14 19.03 -11.85
C CYS A 30 12.16 18.04 -11.18
N ALA A 31 12.47 16.74 -11.12
CA ALA A 31 11.56 15.70 -10.62
C ALA A 31 12.29 14.63 -9.79
N ALA A 32 13.20 15.06 -8.91
CA ALA A 32 14.12 14.19 -8.17
C ALA A 32 13.63 13.80 -6.77
N VAL A 33 12.35 13.45 -6.58
CA VAL A 33 11.86 12.71 -5.40
C VAL A 33 10.60 11.93 -5.82
N GLY A 34 10.67 10.61 -5.89
CA GLY A 34 9.47 9.75 -5.96
C GLY A 34 9.36 8.82 -7.18
N ALA A 35 9.01 7.56 -6.90
CA ALA A 35 8.36 6.60 -7.80
C ALA A 35 9.19 5.77 -8.82
N ALA A 36 10.20 4.99 -8.38
CA ALA A 36 10.83 3.99 -9.26
C ALA A 36 11.11 2.63 -8.58
N ALA A 37 10.07 1.84 -8.29
CA ALA A 37 10.23 0.43 -7.90
C ALA A 37 9.05 -0.46 -8.35
N VAL A 38 8.59 -0.28 -9.59
CA VAL A 38 7.65 -1.22 -10.23
C VAL A 38 8.06 -1.44 -11.68
N ALA A 39 8.97 -2.39 -11.93
CA ALA A 39 9.11 -3.06 -13.22
C ALA A 39 10.14 -4.20 -13.13
N ALA A 40 9.75 -5.35 -12.59
CA ALA A 40 10.38 -6.63 -12.94
C ALA A 40 9.46 -7.79 -12.54
N GLY A 41 8.62 -8.26 -13.48
CA GLY A 41 7.80 -9.45 -13.26
C GLY A 41 6.60 -9.64 -14.20
N GLY A 42 6.32 -8.70 -15.10
CA GLY A 42 5.31 -8.85 -16.14
C GLY A 42 5.95 -8.78 -17.52
N ALA A 43 5.78 -9.82 -18.34
CA ALA A 43 6.02 -9.72 -19.77
C ALA A 43 5.41 -8.42 -20.31
N LEU A 44 6.21 -7.66 -21.07
CA LEU A 44 5.78 -6.46 -21.80
C LEU A 44 4.83 -6.91 -22.92
N GLU A 45 3.57 -7.17 -22.58
CA GLU A 45 2.48 -7.26 -23.53
C GLU A 45 1.93 -5.85 -23.78
N PRO A 46 1.55 -5.49 -25.02
CA PRO A 46 0.91 -4.21 -25.29
C PRO A 46 -0.30 -4.00 -24.37
N ALA A 47 -0.43 -2.80 -23.81
CA ALA A 47 -1.32 -2.39 -22.72
C ALA A 47 -2.84 -2.68 -22.89
N GLY A 48 -3.27 -3.30 -23.99
CA GLY A 48 -4.64 -3.73 -24.23
C GLY A 48 -4.87 -5.24 -24.26
N ALA A 49 -3.83 -6.08 -24.38
CA ALA A 49 -4.00 -7.50 -24.70
C ALA A 49 -4.14 -8.41 -23.46
N ALA A 50 -3.44 -8.12 -22.36
CA ALA A 50 -3.41 -8.99 -21.18
C ALA A 50 -4.68 -8.90 -20.30
N LEU A 51 -5.42 -7.80 -20.37
CA LEU A 51 -6.70 -7.62 -19.66
C LEU A 51 -7.91 -8.10 -20.50
N ALA A 52 -7.73 -8.27 -21.81
CA ALA A 52 -8.83 -8.53 -22.76
C ALA A 52 -9.40 -9.97 -22.74
N LYS A 53 -8.86 -10.90 -21.96
CA LYS A 53 -9.24 -12.34 -22.03
C LYS A 53 -9.91 -12.94 -20.78
N GLY A 54 -10.33 -12.15 -19.78
CA GLY A 54 -10.86 -12.78 -18.56
C GLY A 54 -11.62 -11.92 -17.57
N GLY A 55 -12.54 -11.04 -18.00
CA GLY A 55 -13.26 -10.10 -17.12
C GLY A 55 -13.76 -10.65 -15.76
N HIS A 56 -14.28 -11.87 -15.72
CA HIS A 56 -14.69 -12.50 -14.44
C HIS A 56 -13.50 -13.00 -13.59
N SER A 57 -12.46 -13.52 -14.25
CA SER A 57 -11.23 -13.99 -13.59
C SER A 57 -10.42 -12.81 -13.02
N SER A 58 -10.36 -11.68 -13.75
CA SER A 58 -9.68 -10.47 -13.28
C SER A 58 -10.40 -9.82 -12.10
N ILE A 59 -11.73 -9.78 -12.09
CA ILE A 59 -12.52 -9.29 -10.94
C ILE A 59 -12.31 -10.18 -9.71
N SER A 60 -12.35 -11.50 -9.86
CA SER A 60 -12.14 -12.41 -8.73
C SER A 60 -10.71 -12.33 -8.18
N ALA A 61 -9.72 -12.19 -9.06
CA ALA A 61 -8.33 -11.98 -8.68
C ALA A 61 -8.14 -10.65 -7.93
N PHE A 62 -8.70 -9.56 -8.47
CA PHE A 62 -8.70 -8.25 -7.82
C PHE A 62 -9.34 -8.32 -6.43
N GLY A 63 -10.56 -8.85 -6.35
CA GLY A 63 -11.33 -8.87 -5.12
C GLY A 63 -10.67 -9.68 -4.01
N THR A 64 -10.06 -10.82 -4.36
CA THR A 64 -9.29 -11.65 -3.42
C THR A 64 -8.07 -10.93 -2.87
N VAL A 65 -7.30 -10.26 -3.74
CA VAL A 65 -6.14 -9.48 -3.30
C VAL A 65 -6.58 -8.29 -2.46
N ALA A 66 -7.57 -7.52 -2.93
CA ALA A 66 -8.12 -6.36 -2.21
C ALA A 66 -8.53 -6.73 -0.78
N VAL A 67 -9.45 -7.68 -0.58
CA VAL A 67 -9.87 -8.04 0.78
C VAL A 67 -8.74 -8.60 1.65
N THR A 68 -7.71 -9.20 1.05
CA THR A 68 -6.54 -9.70 1.78
C THR A 68 -5.61 -8.56 2.20
N THR A 69 -5.34 -7.59 1.31
CA THR A 69 -4.53 -6.42 1.63
C THR A 69 -5.26 -5.48 2.60
N GLU A 70 -6.57 -5.33 2.48
CA GLU A 70 -7.40 -4.62 3.47
C GLU A 70 -7.29 -5.25 4.87
N ALA A 71 -7.32 -6.59 4.95
CA ALA A 71 -7.10 -7.29 6.22
C ALA A 71 -5.68 -7.05 6.77
N LEU A 72 -4.66 -6.98 5.89
CA LEU A 72 -3.29 -6.62 6.29
C LEU A 72 -3.26 -5.19 6.84
N THR A 73 -3.84 -4.21 6.16
CA THR A 73 -3.82 -2.80 6.55
C THR A 73 -4.51 -2.58 7.88
N VAL A 74 -5.69 -3.18 8.10
CA VAL A 74 -6.37 -3.14 9.42
C VAL A 74 -5.52 -3.78 10.52
N THR A 75 -4.85 -4.90 10.23
CA THR A 75 -3.95 -5.55 11.20
C THR A 75 -2.78 -4.64 11.56
N LEU A 76 -2.17 -4.03 10.56
CA LEU A 76 -1.04 -3.14 10.68
C LEU A 76 -1.41 -1.87 11.46
N LEU A 77 -2.50 -1.21 11.10
CA LEU A 77 -2.95 0.01 11.78
C LEU A 77 -3.43 -0.25 13.21
N THR A 78 -3.99 -1.44 13.49
CA THR A 78 -4.24 -1.86 14.87
C THR A 78 -2.94 -1.85 15.68
N GLU A 79 -1.86 -2.41 15.11
CA GLU A 79 -0.57 -2.45 15.78
C GLU A 79 0.08 -1.06 15.88
N VAL A 80 -0.05 -0.20 14.86
CA VAL A 80 0.38 1.20 14.91
C VAL A 80 -0.31 1.93 16.06
N LEU A 81 -1.63 1.84 16.19
CA LEU A 81 -2.37 2.47 17.30
C LEU A 81 -1.95 1.91 18.66
N ARG A 82 -1.73 0.59 18.75
CA ARG A 82 -1.23 -0.04 19.99
C ARG A 82 0.14 0.50 20.39
N ARG A 83 1.06 0.67 19.43
CA ARG A 83 2.39 1.23 19.67
C ARG A 83 2.32 2.73 19.92
N ALA A 84 1.46 3.46 19.23
CA ALA A 84 1.23 4.89 19.45
C ALA A 84 0.69 5.18 20.85
N ASN A 85 -0.10 4.28 21.45
CA ASN A 85 -0.51 4.42 22.85
C ASN A 85 0.63 4.17 23.86
N ARG A 86 1.77 3.63 23.43
CA ARG A 86 2.94 3.33 24.27
C ARG A 86 4.13 4.26 24.02
N ASN A 87 4.08 5.01 22.92
CA ASN A 87 5.08 6.00 22.55
C ASN A 87 4.40 7.37 22.55
N SER A 88 5.04 8.43 23.02
CA SER A 88 4.42 9.76 23.00
C SER A 88 4.34 10.33 21.57
N VAL A 89 3.32 9.92 20.81
CA VAL A 89 3.04 10.40 19.45
C VAL A 89 2.34 11.77 19.51
N PRO A 90 2.72 12.76 18.69
CA PRO A 90 2.01 14.03 18.61
C PRO A 90 0.52 13.84 18.29
N ALA A 91 -0.35 14.63 18.93
CA ALA A 91 -1.80 14.47 18.81
C ALA A 91 -2.32 14.57 17.37
N GLY A 92 -1.68 15.40 16.54
CA GLY A 92 -2.01 15.51 15.11
C GLY A 92 -1.73 14.22 14.34
N ASP A 93 -0.58 13.61 14.58
CA ASP A 93 -0.18 12.35 13.93
C ASP A 93 -1.04 11.19 14.43
N LEU A 94 -1.39 11.17 15.72
CA LEU A 94 -2.31 10.17 16.26
C LEU A 94 -3.69 10.27 15.59
N ALA A 95 -4.24 11.48 15.44
CA ALA A 95 -5.52 11.68 14.77
C ALA A 95 -5.49 11.21 13.30
N VAL A 96 -4.35 11.35 12.62
CA VAL A 96 -4.13 10.80 11.27
C VAL A 96 -4.22 9.27 11.29
N PHE A 97 -3.53 8.59 12.21
CA PHE A 97 -3.58 7.13 12.30
C PHE A 97 -4.97 6.62 12.68
N GLU A 98 -5.68 7.33 13.55
CA GLU A 98 -7.06 7.02 13.93
C GLU A 98 -8.03 7.16 12.76
N GLY A 99 -7.86 8.18 11.92
CA GLY A 99 -8.64 8.41 10.71
C GLY A 99 -8.37 7.36 9.63
N ALA A 100 -7.10 7.07 9.35
CA ALA A 100 -6.71 6.00 8.43
C ALA A 100 -7.30 4.66 8.91
N PHE A 101 -7.12 4.31 10.19
CA PHE A 101 -7.70 3.08 10.73
C PHE A 101 -9.22 3.01 10.57
N ALA A 102 -9.93 4.12 10.77
CA ALA A 102 -11.37 4.16 10.55
C ALA A 102 -11.76 3.87 9.10
N ALA A 103 -11.06 4.49 8.14
CA ALA A 103 -11.29 4.29 6.72
C ALA A 103 -11.03 2.82 6.30
N GLU A 104 -9.89 2.26 6.73
CA GLU A 104 -9.50 0.89 6.35
C GLU A 104 -10.40 -0.18 6.95
N VAL A 105 -10.94 0.06 8.15
CA VAL A 105 -11.97 -0.83 8.71
C VAL A 105 -13.21 -0.84 7.81
N ASP A 106 -13.59 0.30 7.25
CA ASP A 106 -14.75 0.39 6.35
C ASP A 106 -14.45 -0.15 4.94
N HIS A 107 -13.23 0.04 4.41
CA HIS A 107 -12.75 -0.60 3.18
C HIS A 107 -12.77 -2.14 3.33
N PHE A 108 -12.17 -2.67 4.40
CA PHE A 108 -12.19 -4.10 4.70
C PHE A 108 -13.61 -4.63 4.84
N ARG A 109 -14.48 -3.96 5.60
CA ARG A 109 -15.89 -4.38 5.73
C ARG A 109 -16.62 -4.34 4.40
N PHE A 110 -16.33 -3.38 3.54
CA PHE A 110 -16.93 -3.29 2.22
C PHE A 110 -16.47 -4.44 1.33
N THR A 111 -15.17 -4.65 1.16
CA THR A 111 -14.61 -5.71 0.32
C THR A 111 -14.99 -7.10 0.83
N ARG A 112 -15.03 -7.30 2.17
CA ARG A 112 -15.40 -8.56 2.81
C ARG A 112 -16.85 -9.00 2.56
N LYS A 113 -17.75 -8.09 2.18
CA LYS A 113 -19.12 -8.44 1.75
C LYS A 113 -19.14 -9.26 0.46
N TYR A 114 -18.11 -9.14 -0.37
CA TYR A 114 -18.07 -9.72 -1.71
C TYR A 114 -16.97 -10.76 -1.88
N TRP A 115 -15.87 -10.65 -1.13
CA TRP A 115 -14.71 -11.55 -1.23
C TRP A 115 -14.25 -12.06 0.14
N ASN A 116 -13.46 -13.13 0.13
CA ASN A 116 -12.83 -13.71 1.31
C ASN A 116 -11.31 -13.51 1.24
N PRO A 117 -10.66 -13.09 2.34
CA PRO A 117 -9.21 -12.98 2.36
C PRO A 117 -8.57 -14.37 2.30
N THR A 118 -7.43 -14.47 1.63
CA THR A 118 -6.66 -15.73 1.56
C THR A 118 -6.01 -16.07 2.89
N THR A 119 -5.75 -15.06 3.72
CA THR A 119 -5.22 -15.18 5.08
C THR A 119 -5.69 -14.01 5.93
N THR A 120 -5.70 -14.20 7.24
CA THR A 120 -5.86 -13.13 8.24
C THR A 120 -4.65 -13.03 9.17
N LYS A 121 -3.61 -13.82 8.88
CA LYS A 121 -2.35 -13.87 9.60
C LYS A 121 -1.24 -13.34 8.70
N PHE A 122 -0.50 -12.35 9.18
CA PHE A 122 0.50 -11.65 8.39
C PHE A 122 1.84 -11.62 9.12
N TRP A 123 2.93 -11.90 8.43
CA TRP A 123 4.25 -11.55 8.91
C TRP A 123 4.54 -10.10 8.53
N ILE A 124 4.79 -9.24 9.51
CA ILE A 124 5.07 -7.81 9.27
C ILE A 124 6.52 -7.54 9.68
N PRO A 125 7.37 -6.97 8.80
CA PRO A 125 8.74 -6.62 9.12
C PRO A 125 8.84 -5.61 10.27
N ASP A 126 9.78 -5.80 11.18
CA ASP A 126 10.05 -4.85 12.27
C ASP A 126 10.46 -3.47 11.71
N ALA A 127 11.14 -3.45 10.56
CA ALA A 127 11.53 -2.25 9.86
C ALA A 127 10.33 -1.35 9.48
N PHE A 128 9.13 -1.93 9.32
CA PHE A 128 7.90 -1.16 9.08
C PHE A 128 7.63 -0.15 10.21
N PHE A 129 7.91 -0.55 11.45
CA PHE A 129 7.72 0.28 12.64
C PHE A 129 9.00 1.01 13.08
N GLY A 130 10.09 0.86 12.33
CA GLY A 130 11.43 1.33 12.72
C GLY A 130 12.15 0.46 13.75
N GLY A 131 11.60 -0.71 14.09
CA GLY A 131 12.21 -1.65 15.02
C GLY A 131 11.25 -2.66 15.65
N SER A 132 11.83 -3.60 16.39
CA SER A 132 11.09 -4.66 17.07
C SER A 132 10.39 -4.19 18.34
N GLY A 133 9.53 -5.04 18.89
CA GLY A 133 8.86 -4.80 20.17
C GLY A 133 7.82 -3.67 20.10
N ASN A 134 8.02 -2.62 20.90
CA ASN A 134 7.10 -1.47 20.97
C ASN A 134 7.61 -0.24 20.21
N THR A 135 8.72 -0.34 19.49
CA THR A 135 9.29 0.79 18.74
C THR A 135 8.30 1.34 17.72
N LEU A 136 8.18 2.66 17.65
CA LEU A 136 7.42 3.35 16.63
C LEU A 136 8.20 4.59 16.16
N ASP A 137 8.99 4.40 15.11
CA ASP A 137 9.66 5.52 14.44
C ASP A 137 8.75 6.08 13.34
N LEU A 138 8.34 7.34 13.49
CA LEU A 138 7.39 7.98 12.58
C LEU A 138 7.97 8.16 11.17
N THR A 139 9.30 8.28 11.04
CA THR A 139 9.94 8.40 9.72
C THR A 139 9.93 7.06 8.98
N ALA A 140 10.26 5.96 9.67
CA ALA A 140 10.21 4.61 9.13
C ALA A 140 8.77 4.22 8.77
N LEU A 141 7.82 4.49 9.67
CA LEU A 141 6.40 4.28 9.44
C LEU A 141 5.93 5.06 8.21
N GLY A 142 6.20 6.36 8.15
CA GLY A 142 5.78 7.21 7.03
C GLY A 142 6.35 6.72 5.70
N LYS A 143 7.63 6.34 5.63
CA LYS A 143 8.23 5.76 4.41
C LYS A 143 7.55 4.45 4.00
N ALA A 144 7.23 3.60 4.97
CA ALA A 144 6.57 2.32 4.71
C ALA A 144 5.12 2.52 4.24
N LEU A 145 4.40 3.48 4.83
CA LEU A 145 3.06 3.88 4.39
C LEU A 145 3.11 4.46 2.97
N VAL A 146 4.00 5.40 2.65
CA VAL A 146 4.12 5.95 1.29
C VAL A 146 4.29 4.85 0.23
N ALA A 147 5.14 3.87 0.52
CA ALA A 147 5.33 2.72 -0.35
C ALA A 147 4.07 1.84 -0.46
N GLY A 148 3.45 1.51 0.68
CA GLY A 148 2.21 0.72 0.75
C GLY A 148 1.04 1.37 0.00
N GLU A 149 0.77 2.64 0.28
CA GLU A 149 -0.32 3.38 -0.36
C GLU A 149 -0.14 3.51 -1.87
N THR A 150 1.11 3.62 -2.35
CA THR A 150 1.38 3.60 -3.79
C THR A 150 0.96 2.26 -4.43
N LEU A 151 1.15 1.15 -3.72
CA LEU A 151 0.68 -0.16 -4.17
C LEU A 151 -0.86 -0.24 -4.12
N PHE A 152 -1.50 0.27 -3.08
CA PHE A 152 -2.95 0.20 -2.92
C PHE A 152 -3.70 1.10 -3.91
N VAL A 153 -3.19 2.29 -4.21
CA VAL A 153 -3.68 3.10 -5.34
C VAL A 153 -3.64 2.28 -6.64
N ASN A 154 -2.53 1.59 -6.93
CA ASN A 154 -2.43 0.73 -8.12
C ASN A 154 -3.46 -0.40 -8.09
N LEU A 155 -3.63 -1.08 -6.94
CA LEU A 155 -4.61 -2.14 -6.78
C LEU A 155 -6.02 -1.67 -7.13
N TYR A 156 -6.42 -0.51 -6.63
CA TYR A 156 -7.74 0.02 -6.90
C TYR A 156 -7.89 0.55 -8.32
N LEU A 157 -6.85 1.07 -8.96
CA LEU A 157 -6.86 1.36 -10.41
C LEU A 157 -7.01 0.08 -11.27
N ILE A 158 -6.45 -1.06 -10.84
CA ILE A 158 -6.75 -2.36 -11.47
C ILE A 158 -8.24 -2.68 -11.33
N GLY A 159 -8.83 -2.46 -10.15
CA GLY A 159 -10.26 -2.63 -9.90
C GLY A 159 -11.12 -1.77 -10.83
N VAL A 160 -10.82 -0.46 -10.93
CA VAL A 160 -11.48 0.47 -11.86
C VAL A 160 -11.47 -0.10 -13.27
N THR A 161 -10.30 -0.52 -13.75
CA THR A 161 -10.11 -1.03 -15.11
C THR A 161 -10.89 -2.33 -15.34
N ALA A 162 -10.79 -3.29 -14.42
CA ALA A 162 -11.44 -4.59 -14.54
C ALA A 162 -12.97 -4.47 -14.52
N PHE A 163 -13.52 -3.67 -13.60
CA PHE A 163 -14.97 -3.46 -13.52
C PHE A 163 -15.50 -2.64 -14.70
N ALA A 164 -14.78 -1.62 -15.16
CA ALA A 164 -15.18 -0.83 -16.33
C ALA A 164 -15.23 -1.70 -17.59
N GLN A 165 -14.23 -2.55 -17.82
CA GLN A 165 -14.20 -3.50 -18.94
C GLN A 165 -15.32 -4.53 -18.87
N ALA A 166 -15.74 -4.92 -17.67
CA ALA A 166 -16.88 -5.81 -17.47
C ALA A 166 -18.25 -5.10 -17.57
N GLY A 167 -18.29 -3.80 -17.89
CA GLY A 167 -19.53 -3.02 -17.94
C GLY A 167 -20.13 -2.71 -16.56
N ASN A 168 -19.40 -2.96 -15.47
CA ASN A 168 -19.84 -2.70 -14.11
C ASN A 168 -19.37 -1.31 -13.65
N GLY A 169 -20.00 -0.27 -14.19
CA GLY A 169 -19.66 1.12 -13.86
C GLY A 169 -19.79 1.46 -12.37
N GLN A 170 -20.69 0.79 -11.64
CA GLN A 170 -20.89 1.02 -10.21
C GLN A 170 -19.66 0.58 -9.40
N PHE A 171 -19.18 -0.65 -9.59
CA PHE A 171 -17.99 -1.12 -8.89
C PHE A 171 -16.71 -0.45 -9.39
N ALA A 172 -16.65 -0.07 -10.67
CA ALA A 172 -15.55 0.75 -11.16
C ALA A 172 -15.46 2.08 -10.41
N ARG A 173 -16.60 2.75 -10.18
CA ARG A 173 -16.66 3.96 -9.36
C ARG A 173 -16.27 3.69 -7.91
N PHE A 174 -16.75 2.62 -7.29
CA PHE A 174 -16.37 2.28 -5.92
C PHE A 174 -14.86 2.05 -5.77
N SER A 175 -14.22 1.39 -6.74
CA SER A 175 -12.77 1.26 -6.74
C SER A 175 -12.07 2.62 -6.88
N ALA A 176 -12.61 3.54 -7.70
CA ALA A 176 -12.06 4.90 -7.82
C ALA A 176 -12.24 5.71 -6.53
N GLU A 177 -13.36 5.56 -5.82
CA GLU A 177 -13.60 6.20 -4.52
C GLU A 177 -12.53 5.77 -3.50
N ILE A 178 -12.23 4.47 -3.41
CA ILE A 178 -11.20 3.97 -2.50
C ILE A 178 -9.80 4.41 -2.93
N ALA A 179 -9.47 4.34 -4.23
CA ALA A 179 -8.18 4.85 -4.73
C ALA A 179 -7.94 6.33 -4.34
N GLY A 180 -8.99 7.15 -4.31
CA GLY A 180 -8.90 8.53 -3.85
C GLY A 180 -8.52 8.65 -2.37
N VAL A 181 -9.08 7.78 -1.52
CA VAL A 181 -8.73 7.71 -0.09
C VAL A 181 -7.28 7.25 0.10
N GLU A 182 -6.81 6.24 -0.64
CA GLU A 182 -5.41 5.80 -0.54
C GLU A 182 -4.42 6.90 -0.97
N SER A 183 -4.79 7.74 -1.94
CA SER A 183 -4.00 8.93 -2.27
C SER A 183 -3.97 9.93 -1.11
N GLU A 184 -5.05 10.12 -0.35
CA GLU A 184 -5.07 10.95 0.87
C GLU A 184 -4.17 10.36 1.97
N HIS A 185 -4.27 9.06 2.22
CA HIS A 185 -3.39 8.35 3.16
C HIS A 185 -1.92 8.56 2.79
N ARG A 186 -1.59 8.47 1.50
CA ARG A 186 -0.22 8.70 1.03
C ARG A 186 0.25 10.13 1.28
N VAL A 187 -0.56 11.14 1.01
CA VAL A 187 -0.20 12.55 1.26
C VAL A 187 0.04 12.79 2.75
N LEU A 188 -0.74 12.16 3.64
CA LEU A 188 -0.54 12.24 5.08
C LEU A 188 0.76 11.53 5.50
N ALA A 189 1.09 10.41 4.89
CA ALA A 189 2.37 9.72 5.11
C ALA A 189 3.58 10.54 4.58
N GLU A 190 3.46 11.17 3.41
CA GLU A 190 4.45 12.11 2.87
C GLU A 190 4.65 13.31 3.80
N THR A 191 3.56 13.82 4.40
CA THR A 191 3.63 14.89 5.40
C THR A 191 4.37 14.45 6.65
N LEU A 192 4.12 13.22 7.13
CA LEU A 192 4.79 12.64 8.30
C LEU A 192 6.32 12.57 8.14
N ILE A 193 6.80 12.35 6.91
CA ILE A 193 8.24 12.30 6.60
C ILE A 193 8.83 13.64 6.14
N GLY A 194 8.05 14.72 6.17
CA GLY A 194 8.49 16.07 5.78
C GLY A 194 8.76 16.26 4.29
N ALA A 195 8.09 15.49 3.42
CA ALA A 195 8.24 15.65 1.98
C ALA A 195 7.75 17.02 1.49
N THR A 196 8.40 17.57 0.47
CA THR A 196 8.10 18.92 -0.05
C THR A 196 8.07 18.93 -1.59
N PRO A 197 6.89 19.14 -2.23
CA PRO A 197 5.57 19.14 -1.62
C PRO A 197 5.12 17.71 -1.25
N PRO A 198 4.28 17.52 -0.21
CA PRO A 198 3.73 16.21 0.12
C PRO A 198 2.68 15.75 -0.90
N ASN A 199 2.01 16.70 -1.59
CA ASN A 199 1.21 16.43 -2.77
C ASN A 199 2.02 16.79 -4.02
N ASN A 200 2.57 15.78 -4.68
CA ASN A 200 3.57 15.94 -5.72
C ASN A 200 3.24 15.25 -7.05
N VAL A 201 2.03 14.70 -7.22
CA VAL A 201 1.61 14.01 -8.45
C VAL A 201 0.33 14.61 -9.02
N GLY A 202 0.30 14.83 -10.34
CA GLY A 202 -0.91 15.23 -11.07
C GLY A 202 -1.69 14.05 -11.65
N PHE A 203 -1.04 12.90 -11.81
CA PHE A 203 -1.62 11.64 -12.28
C PHE A 203 -0.95 10.48 -11.54
N GLU A 204 -1.74 9.52 -11.11
CA GLU A 204 -1.23 8.33 -10.46
C GLU A 204 -0.46 7.44 -11.43
N ALA A 205 0.66 6.87 -10.95
CA ALA A 205 1.38 5.87 -11.71
C ALA A 205 0.57 4.56 -11.72
N PHE A 206 0.32 4.01 -12.91
CA PHE A 206 -0.34 2.71 -13.10
C PHE A 206 0.64 1.67 -13.64
N SER A 207 1.61 1.31 -12.80
CA SER A 207 2.76 0.47 -13.15
C SER A 207 2.55 -1.02 -12.79
N ILE A 208 1.70 -1.32 -11.80
CA ILE A 208 1.25 -2.70 -11.50
C ILE A 208 -0.12 -2.91 -12.13
N GLN A 209 -0.20 -3.84 -13.09
CA GLN A 209 -1.43 -4.08 -13.87
C GLN A 209 -2.09 -5.43 -13.55
N ARG A 210 -1.54 -6.18 -12.60
CA ARG A 210 -2.10 -7.47 -12.14
C ARG A 210 -2.22 -7.46 -10.62
N PRO A 211 -3.37 -7.87 -10.04
CA PRO A 211 -3.56 -7.84 -8.58
C PRO A 211 -2.46 -8.58 -7.82
N GLN A 212 -2.01 -9.74 -8.32
CA GLN A 212 -0.96 -10.54 -7.68
C GLN A 212 0.40 -9.82 -7.61
N GLY A 213 0.63 -8.84 -8.49
CA GLY A 213 1.83 -8.01 -8.45
C GLY A 213 1.91 -7.16 -7.17
N ILE A 214 0.77 -6.84 -6.56
CA ILE A 214 0.70 -6.12 -5.28
C ILE A 214 1.23 -6.99 -4.15
N GLU A 215 0.71 -8.22 -4.02
CA GLU A 215 1.17 -9.17 -3.00
C GLU A 215 2.65 -9.51 -3.22
N THR A 216 3.09 -9.70 -4.47
CA THR A 216 4.51 -9.94 -4.80
C THR A 216 5.40 -8.78 -4.36
N ALA A 217 4.97 -7.52 -4.55
CA ALA A 217 5.72 -6.36 -4.10
C ALA A 217 5.83 -6.30 -2.56
N LEU A 218 4.72 -6.57 -1.86
CA LEU A 218 4.68 -6.64 -0.40
C LEU A 218 5.57 -7.78 0.14
N GLU A 219 5.53 -8.96 -0.50
CA GLU A 219 6.43 -10.08 -0.17
C GLU A 219 7.90 -9.74 -0.40
N GLY A 220 8.20 -9.01 -1.47
CA GLY A 220 9.54 -8.48 -1.75
C GLY A 220 10.03 -7.53 -0.65
N ALA A 221 9.14 -6.73 -0.06
CA ALA A 221 9.40 -5.88 1.10
C ALA A 221 9.45 -6.65 2.44
N GLY A 222 9.23 -7.97 2.41
CA GLY A 222 9.33 -8.85 3.56
C GLY A 222 8.03 -9.10 4.31
N VAL A 223 6.89 -8.64 3.80
CA VAL A 223 5.58 -9.05 4.31
C VAL A 223 5.35 -10.53 3.98
N GLY A 224 4.69 -11.26 4.87
CA GLY A 224 4.29 -12.65 4.61
C GLY A 224 2.80 -12.86 4.74
N PHE A 225 2.18 -13.45 3.72
CA PHE A 225 0.76 -13.79 3.71
C PHE A 225 0.55 -15.21 4.27
N GLY A 226 0.26 -15.33 5.56
CA GLY A 226 0.06 -16.61 6.26
C GLY A 226 1.35 -17.42 6.51
N LYS A 227 2.49 -16.92 6.02
CA LYS A 227 3.83 -17.51 6.13
C LYS A 227 4.82 -16.47 6.63
N GLN A 228 5.98 -16.91 7.11
CA GLN A 228 7.05 -16.01 7.53
C GLN A 228 7.63 -15.30 6.29
N GLY A 229 7.88 -14.00 6.42
CA GLY A 229 8.53 -13.19 5.38
C GLY A 229 10.05 -13.34 5.36
N ASN A 230 10.71 -12.62 4.45
CA ASN A 230 12.17 -12.70 4.26
C ASN A 230 12.98 -11.72 5.16
N ALA A 231 12.31 -10.88 5.95
CA ALA A 231 12.91 -9.90 6.82
C ALA A 231 12.60 -10.20 8.30
N ALA A 232 13.42 -9.66 9.22
CA ALA A 232 13.12 -9.68 10.65
C ALA A 232 11.76 -9.03 10.92
N GLY A 233 10.96 -9.65 11.76
CA GLY A 233 9.57 -9.26 11.99
C GLY A 233 8.85 -10.24 12.90
N ALA A 234 7.52 -10.16 12.91
CA ALA A 234 6.69 -11.05 13.70
C ALA A 234 5.37 -11.35 13.00
N PHE A 235 4.69 -12.40 13.46
CA PHE A 235 3.32 -12.67 13.05
C PHE A 235 2.34 -11.78 13.81
N TYR A 236 1.43 -11.19 13.06
CA TYR A 236 0.27 -10.45 13.52
C TYR A 236 -0.98 -11.12 12.96
N GLN A 237 -2.07 -11.03 13.70
CA GLN A 237 -3.35 -11.63 13.36
C GLN A 237 -4.39 -10.50 13.30
N LEU A 238 -5.22 -10.50 12.26
CA LEU A 238 -6.37 -9.61 12.17
C LEU A 238 -7.22 -9.80 13.43
N PRO A 239 -7.45 -8.74 14.23
CA PRO A 239 -8.21 -8.86 15.46
C PRO A 239 -9.64 -9.34 15.21
N HIS A 240 -10.15 -10.17 16.13
CA HIS A 240 -11.55 -10.57 16.13
C HIS A 240 -12.12 -10.50 17.56
N PRO A 241 -13.08 -9.59 17.85
CA PRO A 241 -13.61 -8.58 16.93
C PRO A 241 -12.57 -7.52 16.54
N ILE A 242 -12.74 -6.90 15.37
CA ILE A 242 -11.97 -5.71 15.00
C ILE A 242 -12.34 -4.58 15.98
N MET A 243 -11.32 -3.87 16.47
CA MET A 243 -11.51 -2.72 17.35
C MET A 243 -12.45 -1.69 16.69
N ALA A 244 -13.35 -1.10 17.47
CA ALA A 244 -14.18 -0.02 16.97
C ALA A 244 -13.28 1.18 16.58
N PRO A 245 -13.51 1.81 15.42
CA PRO A 245 -12.79 3.03 15.07
C PRO A 245 -12.88 4.07 16.19
N PRO A 246 -11.73 4.63 16.64
CA PRO A 246 -11.70 5.58 17.75
C PRO A 246 -12.34 6.92 17.38
N ILE A 247 -12.42 7.23 16.09
CA ILE A 247 -13.08 8.42 15.57
C ILE A 247 -14.16 8.07 14.54
N LYS A 248 -15.12 8.99 14.37
CA LYS A 248 -16.13 8.91 13.32
C LYS A 248 -15.70 9.76 12.12
N ILE A 249 -15.69 9.15 10.93
CA ILE A 249 -15.40 9.84 9.67
C ILE A 249 -16.68 10.24 8.92
N ASN A 250 -16.58 11.24 8.05
CA ASN A 250 -17.72 11.91 7.41
C ASN A 250 -18.50 11.05 6.40
N SER A 251 -17.84 10.06 5.79
CA SER A 251 -18.45 9.11 4.86
C SER A 251 -17.80 7.74 5.06
N ASN A 252 -18.61 6.71 5.30
CA ASN A 252 -18.15 5.35 5.63
C ASN A 252 -18.78 4.27 4.75
N LYS A 253 -19.42 4.69 3.65
CA LYS A 253 -20.01 3.79 2.65
C LYS A 253 -19.99 4.50 1.31
N PRO A 254 -19.89 3.74 0.20
CA PRO A 254 -20.04 4.32 -1.11
C PRO A 254 -21.40 5.01 -1.26
N LYS A 255 -21.44 6.13 -1.97
CA LYS A 255 -22.66 6.95 -2.16
C LYS A 255 -23.15 6.88 -3.59
#